data_AF-A0A1W6BXL9-F1
#
_entry.id   AF-A0A1W6BXL9-F1
#
_cell.length_a   1.000
_cell.length_b   1.000
_cell.length_c   1.000
_cell.angle_alpha   90.00
_cell.angle_beta   90.00
_cell.angle_gamma   90.00
#
_symmetry.space_group_name_H-M   'P 1'
#
loop_
_entity.id
_entity.type
_entity.pdbx_description
1 polymer ?
#
loop_
_entity_poly.entity_id
_entity_poly.type
_entity_poly.pdbx_seq_one_letter_code
_entity_poly.pdbx_strand_id
1 'polypeptide(L)'
;MFEEIFIHTEASLPLEFRRTFKHKFYKEDGTVSRGFGYWVWKPKVILMALEELKENDILFYLDIGFEFNSSKSHTLREWINQINQNEIMGMIANFPEKNWQKMDTLVHFGLDKNEEFLNSMTYAAGFIALKKTAKNIKIIQEWMKVFYEHWEFVDDSPSKIPNLACFIENRHDQAIWNIIAKLNGVKAFPAEFYHQAFNQPLQYFRNKIYLPHNAEQTKTINEMIRYKGRGAYQLNPLNLKNNILEQSNEYHEYKILQAQIHSKKSKKQDLKLLNLEQELINKKLKTKKYAKQLGLKNDEVIMPRMTLIQANCAKARIYNHLAYKLGQSMIKNSKTFLSYMKMPYILIALSIAHREEQKIKCNDILPPIESYPDYKEALKEKECFTYKLGLALMKANKAWYKGGYLIFFFKELPRLKKEFKHKNLF
;
A
#
# COMPACT_ATOMS: atom_id res chain seq x y z
N MET A 1 2.09 -15.35 -13.56
CA MET A 1 1.12 -16.20 -12.85
C MET A 1 0.11 -15.34 -12.11
N PHE A 2 0.56 -14.35 -11.34
CA PHE A 2 -0.32 -13.30 -10.82
C PHE A 2 -0.42 -12.14 -11.81
N GLU A 3 -1.63 -11.63 -12.03
CA GLU A 3 -1.90 -10.50 -12.93
C GLU A 3 -1.85 -9.16 -12.18
N GLU A 4 -2.32 -9.14 -10.93
CA GLU A 4 -2.41 -7.95 -10.10
C GLU A 4 -1.91 -8.23 -8.68
N ILE A 5 -1.42 -7.18 -8.01
CA ILE A 5 -0.98 -7.21 -6.61
C ILE A 5 -1.63 -6.03 -5.89
N PHE A 6 -2.45 -6.32 -4.89
CA PHE A 6 -3.10 -5.31 -4.06
C PHE A 6 -2.27 -5.06 -2.79
N ILE A 7 -1.90 -3.81 -2.55
CA ILE A 7 -1.23 -3.38 -1.33
C ILE A 7 -2.12 -2.36 -0.65
N HIS A 8 -2.59 -2.70 0.56
CA HIS A 8 -3.44 -1.83 1.35
C HIS A 8 -2.67 -1.23 2.53
N THR A 9 -2.92 0.04 2.80
CA THR A 9 -2.51 0.71 4.04
C THR A 9 -3.74 1.20 4.78
N GLU A 10 -3.57 1.76 5.97
CA GLU A 10 -4.69 2.40 6.69
C GLU A 10 -5.44 3.40 5.80
N ALA A 11 -4.72 4.19 5.00
CA ALA A 11 -5.32 5.18 4.10
C ALA A 11 -6.16 4.57 2.98
N SER A 12 -5.95 3.29 2.65
CA SER A 12 -6.78 2.56 1.69
C SER A 12 -8.16 2.22 2.24
N LEU A 13 -8.33 2.14 3.56
CA LEU A 13 -9.59 1.75 4.18
C LEU A 13 -10.67 2.85 3.99
N PRO A 14 -11.93 2.47 3.70
CA PRO A 14 -13.03 3.42 3.54
C PRO A 14 -13.19 4.33 4.76
N LEU A 15 -13.56 5.59 4.53
CA LEU A 15 -13.67 6.59 5.59
C LEU A 15 -14.63 6.15 6.71
N GLU A 16 -15.80 5.62 6.34
CA GLU A 16 -16.81 5.14 7.30
C GLU A 16 -16.31 3.94 8.11
N PHE A 17 -15.54 3.04 7.48
CA PHE A 17 -14.91 1.93 8.19
C PHE A 17 -13.92 2.43 9.25
N ARG A 18 -13.04 3.37 8.87
CA ARG A 18 -12.08 3.97 9.80
C ARG A 18 -12.74 4.76 10.91
N ARG A 19 -13.87 5.43 10.64
CA ARG A 19 -14.67 6.13 11.66
C ARG A 19 -15.27 5.13 12.65
N THR A 20 -15.87 4.06 12.15
CA THR A 20 -16.53 3.04 12.98
C THR A 20 -15.54 2.37 13.93
N PHE A 21 -14.35 1.99 13.43
CA PHE A 21 -13.34 1.30 14.23
C PHE A 21 -12.25 2.22 14.80
N LYS A 22 -12.44 3.55 14.79
CA LYS A 22 -11.41 4.52 15.22
C LYS A 22 -10.88 4.21 16.62
N HIS A 23 -11.80 4.00 17.57
CA HIS A 23 -11.51 3.71 18.97
C HIS A 23 -10.96 2.28 19.19
N LYS A 24 -11.00 1.45 18.14
CA LYS A 24 -10.43 0.11 18.15
C LYS A 24 -9.02 0.09 17.56
N PHE A 25 -8.71 1.00 16.62
CA PHE A 25 -7.36 1.15 16.05
C PHE A 25 -6.39 1.84 17.01
N TYR A 26 -6.89 2.85 17.73
CA TYR A 26 -6.10 3.64 18.65
C TYR A 26 -6.70 3.61 20.04
N LYS A 27 -5.84 3.42 21.03
CA LYS A 27 -6.19 3.57 22.44
C LYS A 27 -6.32 5.07 22.78
N GLU A 28 -6.89 5.36 23.95
CA GLU A 28 -7.10 6.74 24.42
C GLU A 28 -5.80 7.56 24.51
N ASP A 29 -4.68 6.90 24.82
CA ASP A 29 -3.33 7.49 24.87
C ASP A 29 -2.71 7.72 23.48
N GLY A 30 -3.45 7.41 22.40
CA GLY A 30 -2.99 7.54 21.02
C GLY A 30 -2.08 6.40 20.55
N THR A 31 -1.81 5.39 21.39
CA THR A 31 -1.03 4.22 20.98
C THR A 31 -1.86 3.28 20.10
N VAL A 32 -1.17 2.59 19.21
CA VAL A 32 -1.77 1.59 18.33
C VAL A 32 -2.21 0.37 19.13
N SER A 33 -3.42 -0.12 18.87
CA SER A 33 -3.93 -1.34 19.48
C SER A 33 -3.30 -2.60 18.87
N ARG A 34 -3.43 -3.73 19.57
CA ARG A 34 -2.87 -5.02 19.14
C ARG A 34 -3.33 -5.37 17.72
N GLY A 35 -2.41 -5.83 16.87
CA GLY A 35 -2.74 -6.22 15.50
C GLY A 35 -3.29 -5.08 14.62
N PHE A 36 -3.12 -3.83 15.08
CA PHE A 36 -3.72 -2.58 14.61
C PHE A 36 -5.22 -2.40 14.87
N GLY A 37 -5.88 -3.27 15.61
CA GLY A 37 -7.34 -3.21 15.81
C GLY A 37 -7.90 -4.60 15.85
N TYR A 38 -7.14 -5.50 16.49
CA TYR A 38 -7.40 -6.93 16.50
C TYR A 38 -7.65 -7.48 15.10
N TRP A 39 -6.88 -6.99 14.12
CA TRP A 39 -6.93 -7.39 12.71
C TRP A 39 -8.31 -7.22 12.03
N VAL A 40 -9.21 -6.38 12.56
CA VAL A 40 -10.53 -6.11 11.94
C VAL A 40 -10.46 -5.64 10.48
N TRP A 41 -9.34 -5.02 10.10
CA TRP A 41 -9.08 -4.58 8.73
C TRP A 41 -8.89 -5.75 7.75
N LYS A 42 -8.54 -6.95 8.22
CA LYS A 42 -8.20 -8.10 7.38
C LYS A 42 -9.36 -8.59 6.52
N PRO A 43 -10.53 -9.00 7.07
CA PRO A 43 -11.68 -9.35 6.23
C PRO A 43 -12.09 -8.17 5.33
N LYS A 44 -11.93 -6.92 5.80
CA LYS A 44 -12.27 -5.75 5.00
C LYS A 44 -11.41 -5.59 3.75
N VAL A 45 -10.09 -5.76 3.84
CA VAL A 45 -9.21 -5.66 2.67
C VAL A 45 -9.41 -6.83 1.71
N ILE A 46 -9.75 -8.02 2.20
CA ILE A 46 -10.12 -9.16 1.34
C ILE A 46 -11.39 -8.82 0.56
N LEU A 47 -12.42 -8.27 1.21
CA LEU A 47 -13.65 -7.84 0.52
C LEU A 47 -13.38 -6.74 -0.51
N MET A 48 -12.55 -5.76 -0.18
CA MET A 48 -12.15 -4.71 -1.13
C MET A 48 -11.43 -5.29 -2.35
N ALA A 49 -10.50 -6.23 -2.16
CA ALA A 49 -9.83 -6.90 -3.28
C ALA A 49 -10.83 -7.69 -4.13
N LEU A 50 -11.76 -8.41 -3.51
CA LEU A 50 -12.82 -9.14 -4.23
C LEU A 50 -13.72 -8.20 -5.04
N GLU A 51 -13.97 -6.96 -4.62
CA GLU A 51 -14.75 -5.99 -5.40
C GLU A 51 -14.06 -5.65 -6.74
N GLU A 52 -12.73 -5.64 -6.80
CA GLU A 52 -11.95 -5.31 -8.00
C GLU A 52 -11.80 -6.49 -8.97
N LEU A 53 -11.96 -7.72 -8.50
CA LEU A 53 -11.81 -8.95 -9.30
C LEU A 53 -13.04 -9.26 -10.17
N LYS A 54 -12.88 -10.08 -11.21
CA LYS A 54 -14.00 -10.63 -11.98
C LYS A 54 -14.50 -11.91 -11.32
N GLU A 55 -15.76 -12.26 -11.62
CA GLU A 55 -16.31 -13.55 -11.18
C GLU A 55 -15.39 -14.68 -11.63
N ASN A 56 -15.16 -15.65 -10.74
CA ASN A 56 -14.25 -16.79 -10.91
C ASN A 56 -12.74 -16.51 -10.83
N ASP A 57 -12.29 -15.27 -10.64
CA ASP A 57 -10.87 -14.99 -10.37
C ASP A 57 -10.44 -15.55 -9.01
N ILE A 58 -9.16 -15.91 -8.86
CA ILE A 58 -8.59 -16.40 -7.60
C ILE A 58 -7.80 -15.30 -6.90
N LEU A 59 -8.17 -15.02 -5.65
CA LEU A 59 -7.45 -14.17 -4.73
C LEU A 59 -6.58 -15.01 -3.79
N PHE A 60 -5.32 -14.64 -3.64
CA PHE A 60 -4.45 -15.09 -2.55
C PHE A 60 -4.27 -13.95 -1.56
N TYR A 61 -4.86 -14.06 -0.37
CA TYR A 61 -4.54 -13.21 0.76
C TYR A 61 -3.34 -13.78 1.51
N LEU A 62 -2.33 -12.94 1.72
CA LEU A 62 -1.08 -13.31 2.38
C LEU A 62 -0.67 -12.19 3.37
N ASP A 63 -0.31 -12.57 4.60
CA ASP A 63 0.37 -11.64 5.51
C ASP A 63 1.71 -11.19 4.91
N ILE A 64 2.18 -10.00 5.31
CA ILE A 64 3.54 -9.60 4.96
C ILE A 64 4.58 -10.55 5.59
N GLY A 65 5.52 -11.02 4.76
CA GLY A 65 6.52 -12.02 5.14
C GLY A 65 6.28 -13.43 4.56
N PHE A 66 5.24 -13.60 3.74
CA PHE A 66 5.16 -14.68 2.77
C PHE A 66 5.95 -14.33 1.50
N GLU A 67 6.64 -15.32 0.92
CA GLU A 67 7.42 -15.18 -0.31
C GLU A 67 7.13 -16.35 -1.25
N PHE A 68 7.07 -16.11 -2.56
CA PHE A 68 6.86 -17.17 -3.54
C PHE A 68 8.19 -17.77 -4.00
N ASN A 69 8.27 -19.10 -4.01
CA ASN A 69 9.42 -19.82 -4.54
C ASN A 69 9.22 -20.10 -6.03
N SER A 70 9.90 -19.34 -6.89
CA SER A 70 9.80 -19.47 -8.35
C SER A 70 10.19 -20.86 -8.86
N SER A 71 11.12 -21.55 -8.19
CA SER A 71 11.56 -22.91 -8.54
C SER A 71 10.47 -23.97 -8.32
N LYS A 72 9.42 -23.65 -7.56
CA LYS A 72 8.29 -24.54 -7.23
C LYS A 72 6.99 -24.12 -7.90
N SER A 73 7.09 -23.41 -9.03
CA SER A 73 5.92 -22.95 -9.79
C SER A 73 4.98 -24.06 -10.26
N HIS A 74 5.48 -25.28 -10.48
CA HIS A 74 4.64 -26.43 -10.81
C HIS A 74 3.70 -26.80 -9.66
N THR A 75 4.22 -26.94 -8.44
CA THR A 75 3.41 -27.22 -7.23
C THR A 75 2.42 -26.10 -6.94
N LEU A 76 2.77 -24.84 -7.24
CA LEU A 76 1.83 -23.73 -7.11
C LEU A 76 0.65 -23.86 -8.09
N ARG A 77 0.85 -24.41 -9.28
CA ARG A 77 -0.24 -24.71 -10.23
C ARG A 77 -1.14 -25.84 -9.72
N GLU A 78 -0.58 -26.84 -9.04
CA GLU A 78 -1.36 -27.88 -8.38
C GLU A 78 -2.25 -27.30 -7.27
N TRP A 79 -1.71 -26.36 -6.48
CA TRP A 79 -2.50 -25.62 -5.48
C TRP A 79 -3.63 -24.84 -6.12
N ILE A 80 -3.37 -24.14 -7.23
CA ILE A 80 -4.40 -23.42 -8.00
C ILE A 80 -5.49 -24.38 -8.50
N ASN A 81 -5.13 -25.58 -8.95
CA ASN A 81 -6.11 -26.59 -9.36
C ASN A 81 -6.99 -27.05 -8.18
N GLN A 82 -6.40 -27.27 -7.01
CA GLN A 82 -7.16 -27.60 -5.79
C GLN A 82 -8.08 -26.45 -5.36
N ILE A 83 -7.63 -25.20 -5.48
CA ILE A 83 -8.46 -24.02 -5.20
C ILE A 83 -9.61 -23.93 -6.19
N ASN A 84 -9.39 -24.22 -7.48
CA ASN A 84 -10.47 -24.26 -8.47
C ASN A 84 -11.53 -25.33 -8.17
N GLN A 85 -11.12 -26.47 -7.61
CA GLN A 85 -12.03 -27.56 -7.25
C GLN A 85 -12.83 -27.29 -5.97
N ASN A 86 -12.21 -26.63 -4.99
CA ASN A 86 -12.83 -26.41 -3.67
C ASN A 86 -13.36 -24.98 -3.48
N GLU A 87 -13.10 -24.09 -4.43
CA GLU A 87 -13.39 -22.65 -4.44
C GLU A 87 -12.68 -21.82 -3.36
N ILE A 88 -12.45 -22.36 -2.17
CA ILE A 88 -11.78 -21.70 -1.06
C ILE A 88 -10.93 -22.70 -0.28
N MET A 89 -9.71 -22.29 0.04
CA MET A 89 -8.72 -23.09 0.74
C MET A 89 -8.04 -22.26 1.83
N GLY A 90 -8.01 -22.81 3.04
CA GLY A 90 -7.18 -22.34 4.14
C GLY A 90 -5.83 -23.05 4.19
N MET A 91 -5.15 -22.91 5.32
CA MET A 91 -3.91 -23.63 5.60
C MET A 91 -3.87 -24.05 7.07
N ILE A 92 -3.49 -25.29 7.36
CA ILE A 92 -3.44 -25.81 8.73
C ILE A 92 -2.26 -25.17 9.49
N ALA A 93 -2.54 -24.67 10.70
CA ALA A 93 -1.56 -24.07 11.61
C ALA A 93 -1.03 -25.05 12.69
N ASN A 94 -1.58 -26.27 12.78
CA ASN A 94 -1.15 -27.37 13.66
C ASN A 94 -1.24 -27.08 15.18
N PHE A 95 -2.30 -26.38 15.60
CA PHE A 95 -2.65 -26.28 17.01
C PHE A 95 -4.12 -26.63 17.25
N PRO A 96 -4.50 -27.39 18.30
CA PRO A 96 -5.90 -27.74 18.55
C PRO A 96 -6.77 -26.53 18.91
N GLU A 97 -7.99 -26.43 18.37
CA GLU A 97 -8.91 -25.30 18.60
C GLU A 97 -9.16 -24.99 20.09
N LYS A 98 -9.37 -26.02 20.91
CA LYS A 98 -9.69 -25.89 22.36
C LYS A 98 -8.68 -25.06 23.16
N ASN A 99 -7.44 -24.98 22.70
CA ASN A 99 -6.39 -24.22 23.35
C ASN A 99 -6.43 -22.72 23.02
N TRP A 100 -7.16 -22.32 21.97
CA TRP A 100 -7.00 -21.00 21.33
C TRP A 100 -8.30 -20.21 21.12
N GLN A 101 -9.42 -20.72 21.63
CA GLN A 101 -10.76 -20.16 21.46
C GLN A 101 -11.34 -19.75 22.81
N LYS A 102 -11.90 -18.53 22.92
CA LYS A 102 -12.66 -18.14 24.12
C LYS A 102 -13.95 -18.97 24.22
N MET A 103 -14.35 -19.29 25.45
CA MET A 103 -15.58 -20.05 25.69
C MET A 103 -16.83 -19.32 25.24
N ASP A 104 -16.94 -18.00 25.47
CA ASP A 104 -18.07 -17.21 24.96
C ASP A 104 -18.25 -17.35 23.46
N THR A 105 -17.13 -17.36 22.70
CA THR A 105 -17.13 -17.58 21.26
C THR A 105 -17.62 -18.99 20.93
N LEU A 106 -17.09 -20.01 21.60
CA LEU A 106 -17.51 -21.41 21.38
C LEU A 106 -19.00 -21.61 21.63
N VAL A 107 -19.51 -21.10 22.76
CA VAL A 107 -20.94 -21.20 23.14
C VAL A 107 -21.83 -20.46 22.15
N HIS A 108 -21.43 -19.26 21.71
CA HIS A 108 -22.19 -18.49 20.72
C HIS A 108 -22.41 -19.26 19.41
N PHE A 109 -21.40 -20.01 18.96
CA PHE A 109 -21.48 -20.84 17.75
C PHE A 109 -21.95 -22.28 18.01
N GLY A 110 -22.30 -22.65 19.25
CA GLY A 110 -22.73 -24.01 19.60
C GLY A 110 -21.63 -25.07 19.47
N LEU A 111 -20.37 -24.67 19.69
CA LEU A 111 -19.17 -25.50 19.52
C LEU A 111 -18.51 -25.91 20.85
N ASP A 112 -19.05 -25.48 21.99
CA ASP A 112 -18.51 -25.73 23.33
C ASP A 112 -18.43 -27.21 23.71
N LYS A 113 -19.26 -28.06 23.09
CA LYS A 113 -19.29 -29.52 23.28
C LYS A 113 -18.93 -30.31 22.02
N ASN A 114 -18.52 -29.63 20.96
CA ASN A 114 -18.20 -30.28 19.69
C ASN A 114 -16.76 -30.82 19.73
N GLU A 115 -16.59 -32.07 20.16
CA GLU A 115 -15.27 -32.70 20.28
C GLU A 115 -14.50 -32.77 18.95
N GLU A 116 -15.18 -32.91 17.83
CA GLU A 116 -14.54 -32.90 16.51
C GLU A 116 -13.88 -31.54 16.25
N PHE A 117 -14.64 -30.45 16.42
CA PHE A 117 -14.12 -29.10 16.28
C PHE A 117 -13.01 -28.81 17.29
N LEU A 118 -13.26 -29.07 18.58
CA LEU A 118 -12.34 -28.76 19.68
C LEU A 118 -10.96 -29.43 19.53
N ASN A 119 -10.93 -30.65 18.99
CA ASN A 119 -9.68 -31.40 18.76
C ASN A 119 -9.11 -31.21 17.35
N SER A 120 -9.85 -30.60 16.43
CA SER A 120 -9.34 -30.29 15.09
C SER A 120 -8.24 -29.23 15.12
N MET A 121 -7.38 -29.24 14.10
CA MET A 121 -6.30 -28.26 13.99
C MET A 121 -6.81 -26.92 13.48
N THR A 122 -6.34 -25.84 14.09
CA THR A 122 -6.56 -24.45 13.68
C THR A 122 -6.11 -24.19 12.25
N TYR A 123 -6.77 -23.24 11.59
CA TYR A 123 -6.31 -22.69 10.31
C TYR A 123 -5.53 -21.39 10.54
N ALA A 124 -4.49 -21.17 9.74
CA ALA A 124 -3.80 -19.89 9.72
C ALA A 124 -4.70 -18.82 9.09
N ALA A 125 -4.80 -17.65 9.74
CA ALA A 125 -5.47 -16.47 9.15
C ALA A 125 -4.50 -15.55 8.37
N GLY A 126 -3.24 -15.97 8.20
CA GLY A 126 -2.26 -15.27 7.38
C GLY A 126 -2.21 -15.76 5.93
N PHE A 127 -2.92 -16.84 5.61
CA PHE A 127 -3.07 -17.37 4.25
C PHE A 127 -4.54 -17.73 4.03
N ILE A 128 -5.15 -17.13 3.00
CA ILE A 128 -6.49 -17.51 2.53
C ILE A 128 -6.47 -17.44 1.00
N ALA A 129 -6.77 -18.54 0.34
CA ALA A 129 -6.91 -18.58 -1.11
C ALA A 129 -8.37 -18.83 -1.47
N LEU A 130 -8.97 -17.95 -2.27
CA LEU A 130 -10.39 -18.04 -2.59
C LEU A 130 -10.70 -17.54 -3.99
N LYS A 131 -11.60 -18.25 -4.64
CA LYS A 131 -12.22 -17.87 -5.90
C LYS A 131 -13.34 -16.85 -5.62
N LYS A 132 -13.43 -15.80 -6.42
CA LYS A 132 -14.54 -14.84 -6.34
C LYS A 132 -15.83 -15.53 -6.78
N THR A 133 -16.66 -15.82 -5.79
CA THR A 133 -18.04 -16.30 -5.95
C THR A 133 -18.93 -15.63 -4.91
N ALA A 134 -20.24 -15.56 -5.18
CA ALA A 134 -21.20 -15.02 -4.22
C ALA A 134 -21.16 -15.76 -2.87
N LYS A 135 -20.93 -17.08 -2.89
CA LYS A 135 -20.77 -17.91 -1.69
C LYS A 135 -19.54 -17.49 -0.88
N ASN A 136 -18.37 -17.40 -1.52
CA ASN A 136 -17.13 -17.09 -0.80
C ASN A 136 -17.11 -15.64 -0.29
N ILE A 137 -17.75 -14.71 -0.99
CA ILE A 137 -17.93 -13.34 -0.50
C ILE A 137 -18.74 -13.35 0.80
N LYS A 138 -19.84 -14.14 0.88
CA LYS A 138 -20.65 -14.27 2.10
C LYS A 138 -19.84 -14.81 3.28
N ILE A 139 -18.98 -15.80 3.07
CA ILE A 139 -18.10 -16.35 4.12
C ILE A 139 -17.20 -15.25 4.72
N ILE A 140 -16.59 -14.40 3.89
CA ILE A 140 -15.75 -13.29 4.38
C ILE A 140 -16.61 -12.20 5.03
N GLN A 141 -17.83 -11.97 4.55
CA GLN A 141 -18.79 -11.05 5.18
C GLN A 141 -19.24 -11.53 6.57
N GLU A 142 -19.46 -12.83 6.75
CA GLU A 142 -19.74 -13.43 8.08
C GLU A 142 -18.59 -13.16 9.04
N TRP A 143 -17.35 -13.30 8.57
CA TRP A 143 -16.17 -12.98 9.39
C TRP A 143 -16.12 -11.50 9.76
N MET A 144 -16.39 -10.60 8.81
CA MET A 144 -16.49 -9.17 9.07
C MET A 144 -17.62 -8.84 10.06
N LYS A 145 -18.76 -9.53 9.97
CA LYS A 145 -19.95 -9.30 10.79
C LYS A 145 -19.68 -9.50 12.28
N VAL A 146 -18.88 -10.51 12.64
CA VAL A 146 -18.49 -10.76 14.04
C VAL A 146 -17.77 -9.56 14.65
N PHE A 147 -16.95 -8.83 13.90
CA PHE A 147 -16.31 -7.61 14.43
C PHE A 147 -17.30 -6.48 14.71
N TYR A 148 -18.40 -6.39 13.96
CA TYR A 148 -19.42 -5.38 14.17
C TYR A 148 -20.35 -5.72 15.34
N GLU A 149 -20.65 -7.00 15.53
CA GLU A 149 -21.68 -7.44 16.49
C GLU A 149 -21.10 -7.98 17.81
N HIS A 150 -19.91 -8.58 17.78
CA HIS A 150 -19.33 -9.32 18.89
C HIS A 150 -17.83 -9.04 19.07
N TRP A 151 -17.49 -7.78 19.32
CA TRP A 151 -16.10 -7.35 19.51
C TRP A 151 -15.36 -8.08 20.64
N GLU A 152 -16.09 -8.44 21.70
CA GLU A 152 -15.59 -9.19 22.86
C GLU A 152 -15.03 -10.57 22.49
N PHE A 153 -15.42 -11.15 21.36
CA PHE A 153 -14.86 -12.43 20.92
C PHE A 153 -13.44 -12.29 20.38
N VAL A 154 -13.09 -11.11 19.86
CA VAL A 154 -11.81 -10.87 19.17
C VAL A 154 -10.79 -10.12 20.02
N ASP A 155 -11.17 -9.40 21.06
CA ASP A 155 -10.23 -8.60 21.86
C ASP A 155 -9.59 -9.37 23.02
N ASP A 156 -8.84 -8.66 23.89
CA ASP A 156 -8.16 -9.25 25.05
C ASP A 156 -9.05 -9.32 26.32
N SER A 157 -10.34 -8.95 26.25
CA SER A 157 -11.24 -9.09 27.40
C SER A 157 -11.41 -10.56 27.79
N PRO A 158 -11.54 -10.89 29.10
CA PRO A 158 -11.78 -12.27 29.50
C PRO A 158 -13.15 -12.76 29.01
N SER A 159 -13.24 -14.06 28.73
CA SER A 159 -14.53 -14.74 28.51
C SER A 159 -15.39 -14.64 29.78
N LYS A 160 -16.67 -14.33 29.63
CA LYS A 160 -17.66 -14.30 30.73
C LYS A 160 -17.92 -15.70 31.26
N ILE A 161 -17.97 -16.68 30.36
CA ILE A 161 -18.03 -18.10 30.70
C ILE A 161 -16.61 -18.62 30.93
N PRO A 162 -16.35 -19.41 31.99
CA PRO A 162 -15.04 -20.00 32.24
C PRO A 162 -14.51 -20.75 31.01
N ASN A 163 -13.28 -20.44 30.62
CA ASN A 163 -12.60 -21.16 29.54
C ASN A 163 -12.34 -22.62 29.90
N LEU A 164 -12.15 -23.46 28.88
CA LEU A 164 -11.68 -24.83 29.07
C LEU A 164 -10.37 -24.84 29.87
N ALA A 165 -10.17 -25.86 30.71
CA ALA A 165 -8.96 -25.97 31.54
C ALA A 165 -7.66 -25.97 30.72
N CYS A 166 -7.72 -26.35 29.44
CA CYS A 166 -6.58 -26.36 28.51
C CYS A 166 -6.42 -25.06 27.69
N PHE A 167 -7.28 -24.06 27.88
CA PHE A 167 -7.19 -22.78 27.18
C PHE A 167 -5.87 -22.06 27.50
N ILE A 168 -5.21 -21.53 26.47
CA ILE A 168 -3.92 -20.85 26.59
C ILE A 168 -4.11 -19.35 26.39
N GLU A 169 -4.51 -18.92 25.20
CA GLU A 169 -4.86 -17.53 24.88
C GLU A 169 -5.80 -17.47 23.68
N ASN A 170 -6.54 -16.38 23.51
CA ASN A 170 -7.38 -16.18 22.32
C ASN A 170 -6.51 -15.87 21.09
N ARG A 171 -6.85 -16.44 19.93
CA ARG A 171 -6.21 -16.11 18.64
C ARG A 171 -6.90 -15.00 17.85
N HIS A 172 -7.75 -14.21 18.51
CA HIS A 172 -8.35 -12.97 17.99
C HIS A 172 -9.10 -13.21 16.66
N ASP A 173 -8.70 -12.55 15.57
CA ASP A 173 -9.35 -12.70 14.26
C ASP A 173 -9.28 -14.13 13.71
N GLN A 174 -8.17 -14.82 13.97
CA GLN A 174 -7.95 -16.19 13.50
C GLN A 174 -8.93 -17.16 14.15
N ALA A 175 -9.24 -16.97 15.43
CA ALA A 175 -10.22 -17.79 16.15
C ALA A 175 -11.59 -17.74 15.44
N ILE A 176 -12.04 -16.55 15.03
CA ILE A 176 -13.29 -16.37 14.29
C ILE A 176 -13.21 -16.97 12.89
N TRP A 177 -12.10 -16.71 12.17
CA TRP A 177 -11.88 -17.31 10.85
C TRP A 177 -11.97 -18.83 10.91
N ASN A 178 -11.39 -19.46 11.93
CA ASN A 178 -11.37 -20.91 12.08
C ASN A 178 -12.78 -21.50 12.23
N ILE A 179 -13.62 -20.88 13.06
CA ILE A 179 -15.02 -21.27 13.23
C ILE A 179 -15.78 -21.13 11.91
N ILE A 180 -15.75 -19.94 11.31
CA ILE A 180 -16.53 -19.64 10.10
C ILE A 180 -16.09 -20.51 8.93
N ALA A 181 -14.79 -20.69 8.75
CA ALA A 181 -14.24 -21.54 7.70
C ALA A 181 -14.71 -22.99 7.86
N LYS A 182 -14.65 -23.55 9.07
CA LYS A 182 -15.02 -24.95 9.30
C LYS A 182 -16.53 -25.18 9.20
N LEU A 183 -17.35 -24.27 9.73
CA LEU A 183 -18.81 -24.34 9.56
C LEU A 183 -19.23 -24.27 8.08
N ASN A 184 -18.45 -23.59 7.25
CA ASN A 184 -18.66 -23.51 5.80
C ASN A 184 -17.93 -24.61 4.99
N GLY A 185 -17.34 -25.61 5.65
CA GLY A 185 -16.68 -26.74 5.00
C GLY A 185 -15.40 -26.38 4.22
N VAL A 186 -14.72 -25.28 4.58
CA VAL A 186 -13.47 -24.86 3.95
C VAL A 186 -12.38 -25.90 4.24
N LYS A 187 -11.80 -26.43 3.16
CA LYS A 187 -10.64 -27.34 3.25
C LYS A 187 -9.35 -26.54 3.43
N ALA A 188 -8.29 -27.20 3.85
CA ALA A 188 -7.02 -26.54 4.09
C ALA A 188 -5.85 -27.34 3.51
N PHE A 189 -4.85 -26.61 3.02
CA PHE A 189 -3.55 -27.19 2.71
C PHE A 189 -2.89 -27.71 4.00
N PRO A 190 -2.13 -28.80 3.89
CA PRO A 190 -1.60 -29.47 5.06
C PRO A 190 -0.40 -28.68 5.63
N ALA A 191 -0.08 -28.95 6.90
CA ALA A 191 0.81 -28.09 7.69
C ALA A 191 2.30 -28.21 7.32
N GLU A 192 2.68 -29.14 6.44
CA GLU A 192 4.04 -29.31 5.91
C GLU A 192 4.54 -28.02 5.24
N PHE A 193 3.62 -27.15 4.83
CA PHE A 193 3.95 -25.81 4.42
C PHE A 193 4.77 -25.01 5.47
N TYR A 194 4.43 -25.15 6.75
CA TYR A 194 5.15 -24.50 7.84
C TYR A 194 6.46 -25.21 8.18
N HIS A 195 6.48 -26.54 8.10
CA HIS A 195 7.63 -27.35 8.54
C HIS A 195 8.69 -27.54 7.45
N GLN A 196 8.30 -27.50 6.17
CA GLN A 196 9.16 -27.72 5.00
C GLN A 196 9.18 -26.51 4.05
N ALA A 197 8.96 -25.29 4.57
CA ALA A 197 8.77 -24.07 3.77
C ALA A 197 9.76 -23.94 2.59
N PHE A 198 11.04 -24.29 2.78
CA PHE A 198 12.06 -24.18 1.73
C PHE A 198 11.78 -24.99 0.46
N ASN A 199 11.05 -26.09 0.56
CA ASN A 199 10.71 -26.95 -0.58
C ASN A 199 9.30 -26.70 -1.14
N GLN A 200 8.59 -25.69 -0.62
CA GLN A 200 7.19 -25.42 -0.94
C GLN A 200 7.04 -24.20 -1.87
N PRO A 201 5.94 -24.09 -2.62
CA PRO A 201 5.69 -23.00 -3.58
C PRO A 201 5.58 -21.62 -2.95
N LEU A 202 5.18 -21.58 -1.70
CA LEU A 202 5.11 -20.38 -0.90
C LEU A 202 6.02 -20.63 0.33
N GLN A 203 6.59 -19.59 0.90
CA GLN A 203 7.54 -19.66 1.99
C GLN A 203 7.16 -18.62 3.04
N TYR A 204 7.13 -19.01 4.30
CA TYR A 204 6.83 -18.10 5.40
C TYR A 204 8.11 -17.73 6.15
N PHE A 205 8.83 -16.71 5.65
CA PHE A 205 10.06 -16.23 6.29
C PHE A 205 9.78 -15.20 7.39
N ARG A 206 8.56 -14.68 7.48
CA ARG A 206 8.19 -13.56 8.38
C ARG A 206 9.11 -12.35 8.22
N ASN A 207 9.68 -12.17 7.03
CA ASN A 207 10.51 -11.02 6.76
C ASN A 207 9.60 -9.79 6.67
N LYS A 208 9.53 -9.03 7.77
CA LYS A 208 8.77 -7.78 7.85
C LYS A 208 9.55 -6.60 7.28
N ILE A 209 10.78 -6.83 6.82
CA ILE A 209 11.62 -5.84 6.18
C ILE A 209 11.46 -6.01 4.67
N TYR A 210 11.00 -4.96 3.99
CA TYR A 210 11.01 -4.91 2.54
C TYR A 210 12.47 -4.85 2.07
N LEU A 211 13.05 -6.00 1.73
CA LEU A 211 14.39 -6.12 1.14
C LEU A 211 14.28 -6.75 -0.25
N PRO A 212 15.21 -6.44 -1.17
CA PRO A 212 14.97 -6.35 -2.61
C PRO A 212 14.69 -7.69 -3.33
N HIS A 213 14.36 -7.58 -4.62
CA HIS A 213 13.83 -8.52 -5.63
C HIS A 213 14.33 -9.99 -5.71
N ASN A 214 15.13 -10.51 -4.78
CA ASN A 214 15.82 -11.80 -4.92
C ASN A 214 15.81 -12.63 -3.61
N ALA A 215 15.18 -13.82 -3.65
CA ALA A 215 15.09 -14.79 -2.56
C ALA A 215 16.42 -15.51 -2.22
N GLU A 216 17.33 -15.62 -3.19
CA GLU A 216 18.65 -16.23 -3.05
C GLU A 216 19.63 -15.30 -2.31
N GLN A 217 19.55 -13.99 -2.56
CA GLN A 217 20.34 -12.96 -1.86
C GLN A 217 19.91 -12.75 -0.41
N THR A 218 18.65 -13.03 -0.08
CA THR A 218 18.10 -12.93 1.28
C THR A 218 18.29 -14.21 2.09
N LYS A 219 18.64 -15.33 1.45
CA LYS A 219 18.80 -16.67 2.06
C LYS A 219 19.78 -16.67 3.25
N THR A 220 20.97 -16.10 3.08
CA THR A 220 22.01 -16.09 4.13
C THR A 220 21.60 -15.29 5.37
N ILE A 221 20.94 -14.13 5.16
CA ILE A 221 20.41 -13.29 6.25
C ILE A 221 19.25 -14.00 6.95
N ASN A 222 18.36 -14.63 6.18
CA ASN A 222 17.22 -15.38 6.69
C ASN A 222 17.64 -16.63 7.47
N GLU A 223 18.70 -17.32 7.06
CA GLU A 223 19.28 -18.46 7.78
C GLU A 223 19.96 -18.03 9.08
N MET A 224 20.65 -16.88 9.11
CA MET A 224 21.17 -16.28 10.35
C MET A 224 20.06 -15.90 11.34
N ILE A 225 18.92 -15.38 10.87
CA ILE A 225 17.77 -15.05 11.71
C ILE A 225 17.12 -16.32 12.28
N ARG A 226 17.07 -17.41 11.51
CA ARG A 226 16.45 -18.69 11.91
C ARG A 226 17.21 -19.47 12.98
N TYR A 227 18.55 -19.43 12.97
CA TYR A 227 19.38 -20.24 13.87
C TYR A 227 19.21 -19.89 15.37
N LYS A 228 18.59 -18.75 15.69
CA LYS A 228 18.41 -18.31 17.09
C LYS A 228 17.11 -18.82 17.76
N GLY A 229 16.24 -19.56 17.08
CA GLY A 229 15.11 -20.25 17.72
C GLY A 229 13.90 -19.37 18.08
N ARG A 230 12.75 -20.02 18.36
CA ARG A 230 11.39 -19.43 18.45
C ARG A 230 11.21 -18.32 19.50
N GLY A 231 12.17 -18.13 20.41
CA GLY A 231 12.14 -17.08 21.44
C GLY A 231 13.18 -15.97 21.28
N ALA A 232 14.14 -16.06 20.35
CA ALA A 232 15.33 -15.20 20.40
C ALA A 232 15.19 -13.83 19.73
N TYR A 233 14.00 -13.46 19.25
CA TYR A 233 13.75 -12.15 18.68
C TYR A 233 12.32 -11.67 18.95
N GLN A 234 11.98 -11.49 20.24
CA GLN A 234 11.41 -10.20 20.60
C GLN A 234 12.52 -9.18 20.36
N LEU A 235 12.57 -8.59 19.16
CA LEU A 235 13.69 -7.76 18.71
C LEU A 235 13.80 -6.50 19.57
N ASN A 236 14.76 -6.51 20.49
CA ASN A 236 15.36 -5.30 21.05
C ASN A 236 16.29 -4.67 19.97
N PRO A 237 16.02 -3.43 19.51
CA PRO A 237 16.70 -2.79 18.37
C PRO A 237 18.23 -2.58 18.48
N LEU A 238 18.86 -2.89 19.63
CA LEU A 238 20.29 -2.62 19.87
C LEU A 238 21.25 -3.67 19.27
N ASN A 239 20.88 -4.96 19.22
CA ASN A 239 21.87 -6.02 18.94
C ASN A 239 22.13 -6.33 17.45
N LEU A 240 21.29 -5.83 16.53
CA LEU A 240 21.56 -5.92 15.08
C LEU A 240 22.57 -4.86 14.60
N LYS A 241 22.88 -3.88 15.45
CA LYS A 241 23.73 -2.72 15.15
C LYS A 241 25.23 -3.04 15.17
N ASN A 242 25.65 -4.08 15.89
CA ASN A 242 27.07 -4.30 16.21
C ASN A 242 27.82 -5.17 15.19
N ASN A 243 27.16 -6.11 14.50
CA ASN A 243 27.87 -7.01 13.55
C ASN A 243 27.99 -6.45 12.13
N ILE A 244 27.31 -5.33 11.81
CA ILE A 244 27.53 -4.59 10.56
C ILE A 244 28.63 -3.51 10.77
N LEU A 245 29.06 -3.29 12.03
CA LEU A 245 29.87 -2.16 12.47
C LEU A 245 31.38 -2.28 12.14
N GLU A 246 31.90 -3.47 11.83
CA GLU A 246 33.33 -3.62 11.49
C GLU A 246 33.71 -3.00 10.12
N GLN A 247 32.74 -2.68 9.27
CA GLN A 247 32.99 -1.98 7.99
C GLN A 247 32.75 -0.46 8.05
N SER A 248 32.42 0.13 9.21
CA SER A 248 31.91 1.52 9.27
C SER A 248 32.64 2.46 10.23
N ASN A 249 33.95 2.28 10.44
CA ASN A 249 34.70 3.06 11.44
C ASN A 249 34.92 4.56 11.08
N GLU A 250 34.78 4.98 9.82
CA GLU A 250 34.84 6.43 9.47
C GLU A 250 33.55 7.22 9.79
N TYR A 251 32.42 6.53 9.99
CA TYR A 251 31.12 7.19 10.17
C TYR A 251 30.81 7.56 11.63
N HIS A 252 31.56 7.02 12.59
CA HIS A 252 31.31 7.24 14.02
C HIS A 252 31.80 8.61 14.51
N GLU A 253 32.97 9.08 14.04
CA GLU A 253 33.46 10.44 14.33
C GLU A 253 32.54 11.52 13.76
N TYR A 254 32.01 11.33 12.55
CA TYR A 254 31.06 12.25 11.92
C TYR A 254 29.74 12.39 12.70
N LYS A 255 29.23 11.30 13.30
CA LYS A 255 27.96 11.32 14.05
C LYS A 255 28.08 11.95 15.43
N ILE A 256 29.21 11.82 16.11
CA ILE A 256 29.44 12.49 17.41
C ILE A 256 29.51 14.01 17.20
N LEU A 257 30.18 14.45 16.12
CA LEU A 257 30.23 15.86 15.73
C LEU A 257 28.85 16.42 15.37
N GLN A 258 28.01 15.64 14.67
CA GLN A 258 26.65 16.05 14.29
C GLN A 258 25.64 16.04 15.46
N ALA A 259 25.79 15.10 16.42
CA ALA A 259 24.91 15.00 17.58
C ALA A 259 25.12 16.13 18.59
N GLN A 260 26.33 16.70 18.66
CA GLN A 260 26.60 17.90 19.45
C GLN A 260 25.98 19.17 18.83
N ILE A 261 25.70 19.18 17.52
CA ILE A 261 25.20 20.35 16.78
C ILE A 261 23.65 20.44 16.77
N HIS A 262 22.92 19.33 16.96
CA HIS A 262 21.47 19.27 16.63
C HIS A 262 20.54 18.95 17.82
N SER A 263 20.24 19.94 18.68
CA SER A 263 19.19 19.82 19.71
C SER A 263 17.81 20.39 19.29
N LYS A 264 16.77 19.62 19.62
CA LYS A 264 15.32 19.92 19.80
C LYS A 264 14.39 20.46 18.68
N LYS A 265 14.81 20.77 17.45
CA LYS A 265 13.88 21.37 16.43
C LYS A 265 13.31 20.43 15.32
N SER A 266 13.80 19.20 15.10
CA SER A 266 13.56 18.45 13.84
C SER A 266 12.39 17.45 13.78
N LYS A 267 11.90 16.86 14.88
CA LYS A 267 10.88 15.77 14.81
C LYS A 267 9.57 16.13 14.06
N LYS A 268 9.17 17.40 14.06
CA LYS A 268 7.97 17.89 13.36
C LYS A 268 8.19 18.05 11.84
N GLN A 269 9.43 18.26 11.42
CA GLN A 269 9.80 18.44 10.01
C GLN A 269 9.87 17.11 9.28
N ASP A 270 10.34 16.05 9.94
CA ASP A 270 10.45 14.70 9.37
C ASP A 270 9.08 14.06 9.08
N LEU A 271 8.11 14.22 10.00
CA LEU A 271 6.73 13.75 9.80
C LEU A 271 6.04 14.52 8.65
N LYS A 272 6.36 15.81 8.50
CA LYS A 272 5.84 16.64 7.41
C LYS A 272 6.41 16.21 6.05
N LEU A 273 7.65 15.73 6.02
CA LEU A 273 8.29 15.20 4.82
C LEU A 273 7.65 13.87 4.37
N LEU A 274 7.43 12.95 5.31
CA LEU A 274 6.79 11.65 5.03
C LEU A 274 5.35 11.79 4.52
N ASN A 275 4.56 12.68 5.15
CA ASN A 275 3.20 12.98 4.67
C ASN A 275 3.20 13.58 3.26
N LEU A 276 4.19 14.42 2.96
CA LEU A 276 4.32 15.03 1.64
C LEU A 276 4.73 14.01 0.57
N GLU A 277 5.61 13.07 0.89
CA GLU A 277 5.97 11.96 0.02
C GLU A 277 4.74 11.09 -0.32
N GLN A 278 3.92 10.79 0.69
CA GLN A 278 2.69 10.03 0.51
C GLN A 278 1.68 10.75 -0.39
N GLU A 279 1.52 12.08 -0.24
CA GLU A 279 0.70 12.88 -1.15
C GLU A 279 1.18 12.81 -2.61
N LEU A 280 2.50 12.81 -2.83
CA LEU A 280 3.09 12.73 -4.17
C LEU A 280 2.78 11.38 -4.83
N ILE A 281 2.81 10.29 -4.08
CA ILE A 281 2.45 8.95 -4.56
C ILE A 281 0.96 8.92 -4.97
N ASN A 282 0.08 9.48 -4.14
CA ASN A 282 -1.35 9.52 -4.43
C ASN A 282 -1.68 10.31 -5.71
N LYS A 283 -1.03 11.45 -5.94
CA LYS A 283 -1.18 12.26 -7.16
C LYS A 283 -0.72 11.51 -8.42
N LYS A 284 0.38 10.75 -8.31
CA LYS A 284 0.89 9.88 -9.37
C LYS A 284 -0.09 8.76 -9.71
N LEU A 285 -0.64 8.07 -8.70
CA LEU A 285 -1.60 6.98 -8.90
C LEU A 285 -2.90 7.46 -9.55
N LYS A 286 -3.41 8.63 -9.14
CA LYS A 286 -4.62 9.22 -9.72
C LYS A 286 -4.46 9.54 -11.21
N THR A 287 -3.30 10.06 -11.60
CA THR A 287 -2.99 10.34 -13.01
C THR A 287 -2.90 9.06 -13.85
N LYS A 288 -2.28 8.00 -13.31
CA LYS A 288 -2.25 6.68 -13.96
C LYS A 288 -3.65 6.08 -14.13
N LYS A 289 -4.52 6.21 -13.13
CA LYS A 289 -5.91 5.74 -13.20
C LYS A 289 -6.67 6.37 -14.37
N TYR A 290 -6.59 7.70 -14.54
CA TYR A 290 -7.24 8.38 -15.67
C TYR A 290 -6.62 8.02 -17.02
N ALA A 291 -5.30 7.82 -17.08
CA ALA A 291 -4.65 7.38 -18.31
C ALA A 291 -5.12 5.97 -18.73
N LYS A 292 -5.26 5.05 -17.77
CA LYS A 292 -5.84 3.70 -18.00
C LYS A 292 -7.28 3.79 -18.53
N GLN A 293 -8.10 4.68 -17.97
CA GLN A 293 -9.48 4.92 -18.44
C GLN A 293 -9.55 5.48 -19.87
N LEU A 294 -8.50 6.12 -20.34
CA LEU A 294 -8.37 6.64 -21.71
C LEU A 294 -7.65 5.66 -22.66
N GLY A 295 -7.41 4.41 -22.25
CA GLY A 295 -6.83 3.36 -23.08
C GLY A 295 -5.29 3.38 -23.20
N LEU A 296 -4.59 4.13 -22.34
CA LEU A 296 -3.11 4.20 -22.34
C LEU A 296 -2.51 3.07 -21.49
N LYS A 297 -1.45 2.40 -21.98
CA LYS A 297 -0.73 1.37 -21.21
C LYS A 297 0.20 1.99 -20.16
N ASN A 298 0.45 1.27 -19.06
CA ASN A 298 1.19 1.77 -17.89
C ASN A 298 2.60 2.31 -18.18
N ASP A 299 3.29 1.72 -19.16
CA ASP A 299 4.68 2.08 -19.52
C ASP A 299 4.77 3.30 -20.44
N GLU A 300 3.63 3.78 -20.94
CA GLU A 300 3.56 4.84 -21.96
C GLU A 300 3.31 6.23 -21.34
N VAL A 301 2.92 6.28 -20.06
CA VAL A 301 2.61 7.52 -19.34
C VAL A 301 3.88 8.04 -18.68
N ILE A 302 4.65 8.81 -19.43
CA ILE A 302 5.88 9.41 -18.91
C ILE A 302 5.53 10.61 -18.01
N MET A 303 5.42 10.36 -16.69
CA MET A 303 5.03 11.40 -15.73
C MET A 303 6.14 12.42 -15.43
N PRO A 304 5.81 13.70 -15.16
CA PRO A 304 6.76 14.70 -14.70
C PRO A 304 7.47 14.26 -13.41
N ARG A 305 8.77 14.54 -13.29
CA ARG A 305 9.48 14.35 -12.03
C ARG A 305 8.99 15.43 -11.07
N MET A 306 8.07 15.09 -10.17
CA MET A 306 7.72 15.95 -9.05
C MET A 306 8.93 15.95 -8.09
N THR A 307 9.84 16.90 -8.28
CA THR A 307 10.94 17.11 -7.35
C THR A 307 10.37 17.63 -6.03
N LEU A 308 10.80 17.03 -4.92
CA LEU A 308 10.46 17.34 -3.51
C LEU A 308 10.94 18.73 -3.06
N ILE A 309 10.80 19.75 -3.90
CA ILE A 309 11.09 21.12 -3.50
C ILE A 309 9.87 21.59 -2.72
N GLN A 310 9.98 21.47 -1.39
CA GLN A 310 9.29 22.24 -0.35
C GLN A 310 7.80 22.57 -0.61
N ALA A 311 6.89 21.81 -0.02
CA ALA A 311 5.45 22.16 0.02
C ALA A 311 5.11 23.50 0.68
N ASN A 312 6.10 24.25 1.18
CA ASN A 312 5.91 25.57 1.80
C ASN A 312 6.75 26.67 1.09
N CYS A 313 6.94 26.59 -0.23
CA CYS A 313 7.64 27.65 -0.99
C CYS A 313 6.84 28.07 -2.24
N ALA A 314 7.03 29.32 -2.69
CA ALA A 314 6.39 29.86 -3.90
C ALA A 314 6.79 29.09 -5.15
N LYS A 315 8.03 28.61 -5.23
CA LYS A 315 8.53 27.79 -6.35
C LYS A 315 7.72 26.51 -6.55
N ALA A 316 7.42 25.82 -5.45
CA ALA A 316 6.59 24.62 -5.46
C ALA A 316 5.16 24.89 -5.94
N ARG A 317 4.59 26.05 -5.58
CA ARG A 317 3.26 26.45 -6.07
C ARG A 317 3.26 26.68 -7.58
N ILE A 318 4.33 27.26 -8.13
CA ILE A 318 4.50 27.47 -9.57
C ILE A 318 4.69 26.14 -10.30
N TYR A 319 5.45 25.21 -9.75
CA TYR A 319 5.61 23.86 -10.35
C TYR A 319 4.33 23.01 -10.28
N ASN A 320 3.51 23.22 -9.24
CA ASN A 320 2.21 22.58 -9.12
C ASN A 320 1.13 23.22 -10.01
N HIS A 321 1.38 24.38 -10.60
CA HIS A 321 0.45 25.03 -11.52
C HIS A 321 0.26 24.20 -12.79
N LEU A 322 -0.97 24.16 -13.31
CA LEU A 322 -1.32 23.36 -14.48
C LEU A 322 -0.42 23.64 -15.69
N ALA A 323 -0.10 24.91 -15.96
CA ALA A 323 0.77 25.30 -17.07
C ALA A 323 2.14 24.61 -16.99
N TYR A 324 2.77 24.59 -15.82
CA TYR A 324 4.08 23.95 -15.66
C TYR A 324 4.00 22.44 -15.93
N LYS A 325 2.97 21.78 -15.39
CA LYS A 325 2.73 20.34 -15.58
C LYS A 325 2.50 19.98 -17.06
N LEU A 326 1.70 20.77 -17.77
CA LEU A 326 1.45 20.60 -19.21
C LEU A 326 2.72 20.84 -20.03
N GLY A 327 3.46 21.91 -19.72
CA GLY A 327 4.74 22.26 -20.33
C GLY A 327 5.77 21.14 -20.24
N GLN A 328 6.00 20.63 -19.03
CA GLN A 328 6.91 19.51 -18.82
C GLN A 328 6.47 18.26 -19.58
N SER A 329 5.17 17.96 -19.56
CA SER A 329 4.61 16.78 -20.23
C SER A 329 4.80 16.86 -21.74
N MET A 330 4.62 18.03 -22.35
CA MET A 330 4.89 18.23 -23.77
C MET A 330 6.37 18.00 -24.11
N ILE A 331 7.30 18.59 -23.35
CA ILE A 331 8.75 18.43 -23.59
C ILE A 331 9.19 16.97 -23.44
N LYS A 332 8.65 16.27 -22.44
CA LYS A 332 9.06 14.89 -22.14
C LYS A 332 8.51 13.91 -23.16
N ASN A 333 7.27 14.11 -23.61
CA ASN A 333 6.59 13.23 -24.56
C ASN A 333 6.82 13.62 -26.03
N SER A 334 7.56 14.69 -26.31
CA SER A 334 7.94 15.07 -27.69
C SER A 334 9.17 14.34 -28.22
N LYS A 335 9.76 13.41 -27.47
CA LYS A 335 11.04 12.77 -27.83
C LYS A 335 10.91 11.62 -28.82
N THR A 336 9.77 10.92 -28.85
CA THR A 336 9.53 9.81 -29.77
C THR A 336 8.22 10.02 -30.53
N PHE A 337 8.11 9.46 -31.73
CA PHE A 337 6.89 9.56 -32.53
C PHE A 337 5.66 8.99 -31.80
N LEU A 338 5.81 7.82 -31.17
CA LEU A 338 4.72 7.16 -30.45
C LEU A 338 4.28 7.95 -29.20
N SER A 339 5.21 8.51 -28.44
CA SER A 339 4.88 9.37 -27.29
C SER A 339 4.25 10.70 -27.73
N TYR A 340 4.65 11.23 -28.89
CA TYR A 340 4.08 12.44 -29.47
C TYR A 340 2.62 12.23 -29.91
N MET A 341 2.32 11.11 -30.58
CA MET A 341 0.95 10.74 -30.97
C MET A 341 0.02 10.57 -29.75
N LYS A 342 0.54 10.10 -28.61
CA LYS A 342 -0.22 9.91 -27.37
C LYS A 342 -0.36 11.17 -26.52
N MET A 343 0.39 12.22 -26.86
CA MET A 343 0.44 13.47 -26.09
C MET A 343 -0.94 14.11 -25.85
N PRO A 344 -1.89 14.16 -26.81
CA PRO A 344 -3.21 14.74 -26.56
C PRO A 344 -3.95 14.07 -25.39
N TYR A 345 -3.95 12.74 -25.33
CA TYR A 345 -4.59 11.96 -24.27
C TYR A 345 -3.91 12.15 -22.91
N ILE A 346 -2.57 12.21 -22.89
CA ILE A 346 -1.77 12.47 -21.68
C ILE A 346 -2.10 13.85 -21.10
N LEU A 347 -2.21 14.87 -21.95
CA LEU A 347 -2.53 16.25 -21.52
C LEU A 347 -3.96 16.37 -20.99
N ILE A 348 -4.93 15.63 -21.58
CA ILE A 348 -6.31 15.53 -21.07
C ILE A 348 -6.32 14.87 -19.70
N ALA A 349 -5.69 13.69 -19.56
CA ALA A 349 -5.61 12.97 -18.29
C ALA A 349 -5.02 13.83 -17.16
N LEU A 350 -3.94 14.54 -17.48
CA LEU A 350 -3.25 15.44 -16.54
C LEU A 350 -4.13 16.63 -16.13
N SER A 351 -4.91 17.18 -17.08
CA SER A 351 -5.84 18.29 -16.80
C SER A 351 -7.00 17.84 -15.91
N ILE A 352 -7.57 16.65 -16.15
CA ILE A 352 -8.62 16.06 -15.31
C ILE A 352 -8.09 15.80 -13.90
N ALA A 353 -6.94 15.14 -13.78
CA ALA A 353 -6.31 14.87 -12.49
C ALA A 353 -6.08 16.16 -11.68
N HIS A 354 -5.56 17.21 -12.33
CA HIS A 354 -5.32 18.49 -11.68
C HIS A 354 -6.62 19.20 -11.25
N ARG A 355 -7.67 19.16 -12.07
CA ARG A 355 -8.98 19.74 -11.69
C ARG A 355 -9.55 19.07 -10.44
N GLU A 356 -9.43 17.75 -10.37
CA GLU A 356 -9.87 16.98 -9.20
C GLU A 356 -8.98 17.21 -7.97
N GLU A 357 -7.69 17.49 -8.14
CA GLU A 357 -6.81 17.93 -7.04
C GLU A 357 -7.26 19.29 -6.45
N GLN A 358 -7.67 20.24 -7.31
CA GLN A 358 -8.11 21.57 -6.85
C GLN A 358 -9.43 21.49 -6.07
N LYS A 359 -10.37 20.63 -6.46
CA LYS A 359 -11.63 20.40 -5.72
C LYS A 359 -11.39 19.92 -4.28
N ILE A 360 -10.40 19.05 -4.07
CA ILE A 360 -10.06 18.49 -2.74
C ILE A 360 -9.34 19.55 -1.88
N LYS A 361 -8.54 20.42 -2.50
CA LYS A 361 -7.76 21.45 -1.81
C LYS A 361 -8.53 22.72 -1.44
N CYS A 362 -9.74 22.93 -1.97
CA CYS A 362 -10.55 24.10 -1.63
C CYS A 362 -10.89 24.21 -0.12
N ASN A 363 -10.62 23.18 0.68
CA ASN A 363 -10.78 23.19 2.13
C ASN A 363 -9.55 23.70 2.92
N ASP A 364 -8.38 23.84 2.28
CA ASP A 364 -7.14 24.33 2.91
C ASP A 364 -6.80 25.74 2.40
N ILE A 365 -7.00 26.77 3.22
CA ILE A 365 -6.67 28.16 2.87
C ILE A 365 -5.14 28.32 2.91
N LEU A 366 -4.50 28.27 1.74
CA LEU A 366 -3.08 28.60 1.59
C LEU A 366 -2.88 30.12 1.61
N PRO A 367 -1.82 30.64 2.26
CA PRO A 367 -1.55 32.08 2.26
C PRO A 367 -1.23 32.58 0.83
N PRO A 368 -1.35 33.89 0.55
CA PRO A 368 -1.01 34.48 -0.76
C PRO A 368 0.39 34.06 -1.24
N ILE A 369 0.61 33.92 -2.55
CA ILE A 369 1.92 33.42 -3.06
C ILE A 369 3.05 34.43 -2.80
N GLU A 370 2.67 35.69 -2.67
CA GLU A 370 3.51 36.84 -2.35
C GLU A 370 4.05 36.78 -0.92
N SER A 371 3.38 36.06 -0.01
CA SER A 371 3.78 35.95 1.39
C SER A 371 4.93 34.97 1.63
N TYR A 372 5.40 34.28 0.60
CA TYR A 372 6.45 33.27 0.71
C TYR A 372 7.84 33.91 0.56
N PRO A 373 8.83 33.55 1.41
CA PRO A 373 10.16 34.14 1.37
C PRO A 373 10.87 34.04 0.02
N ASP A 374 10.61 32.97 -0.75
CA ASP A 374 11.22 32.70 -2.06
C ASP A 374 10.44 33.29 -3.24
N TYR A 375 9.37 34.08 -3.01
CA TYR A 375 8.48 34.57 -4.07
C TYR A 375 9.22 35.29 -5.21
N LYS A 376 10.16 36.18 -4.88
CA LYS A 376 10.95 36.92 -5.89
C LYS A 376 11.79 36.00 -6.78
N GLU A 377 12.34 34.92 -6.23
CA GLU A 377 13.10 33.93 -6.99
C GLU A 377 12.16 33.06 -7.83
N ALA A 378 11.05 32.63 -7.22
CA ALA A 378 10.03 31.81 -7.84
C ALA A 378 9.41 32.48 -9.09
N LEU A 379 9.30 33.82 -9.12
CA LEU A 379 8.83 34.55 -10.31
C LEU A 379 9.67 34.25 -11.57
N LYS A 380 10.97 33.97 -11.42
CA LYS A 380 11.84 33.59 -12.55
C LYS A 380 11.40 32.27 -13.19
N GLU A 381 10.78 31.37 -12.43
CA GLU A 381 10.26 30.10 -12.95
C GLU A 381 9.02 30.28 -13.84
N LYS A 382 8.25 31.36 -13.68
CA LYS A 382 7.15 31.68 -14.63
C LYS A 382 7.70 32.11 -15.99
N GLU A 383 8.94 32.60 -16.03
CA GLU A 383 9.61 33.03 -17.25
C GLU A 383 10.29 31.89 -18.01
N CYS A 384 10.38 30.69 -17.43
CA CYS A 384 11.00 29.56 -18.09
C CYS A 384 10.17 29.07 -19.30
N PHE A 385 10.86 28.49 -20.29
CA PHE A 385 10.23 27.96 -21.49
C PHE A 385 9.12 26.94 -21.18
N THR A 386 9.34 26.06 -20.22
CA THR A 386 8.36 25.06 -19.75
C THR A 386 7.05 25.69 -19.33
N TYR A 387 7.09 26.71 -18.48
CA TYR A 387 5.89 27.38 -17.97
C TYR A 387 5.15 28.13 -19.09
N LYS A 388 5.89 28.89 -19.91
CA LYS A 388 5.34 29.63 -21.05
C LYS A 388 4.70 28.72 -22.10
N LEU A 389 5.32 27.57 -22.37
CA LEU A 389 4.81 26.57 -23.30
C LEU A 389 3.44 26.04 -22.84
N GLY A 390 3.30 25.70 -21.56
CA GLY A 390 2.03 25.27 -21.00
C GLY A 390 0.97 26.36 -20.96
N LEU A 391 1.33 27.62 -20.68
CA LEU A 391 0.40 28.75 -20.76
C LEU A 391 -0.11 28.97 -22.18
N ALA A 392 0.76 28.88 -23.18
CA ALA A 392 0.38 29.00 -24.58
C ALA A 392 -0.59 27.88 -24.98
N LEU A 393 -0.40 26.65 -24.50
CA LEU A 393 -1.35 25.56 -24.71
C LEU A 393 -2.69 25.83 -24.01
N MET A 394 -2.68 26.31 -22.77
CA MET A 394 -3.91 26.67 -22.06
C MET A 394 -4.69 27.78 -22.77
N LYS A 395 -3.99 28.78 -23.33
CA LYS A 395 -4.59 29.85 -24.14
C LYS A 395 -5.20 29.29 -25.43
N ALA A 396 -4.48 28.38 -26.11
CA ALA A 396 -4.97 27.68 -27.29
C ALA A 396 -6.25 26.90 -27.00
N ASN A 397 -6.29 26.16 -25.89
CA ASN A 397 -7.46 25.40 -25.45
C ASN A 397 -8.67 26.31 -25.14
N LYS A 398 -8.46 27.51 -24.58
CA LYS A 398 -9.54 28.49 -24.37
C LYS A 398 -10.07 29.10 -25.68
N ALA A 399 -9.24 29.17 -26.71
CA ALA A 399 -9.56 29.76 -28.02
C ALA A 399 -9.68 28.69 -29.11
N TRP A 400 -10.00 27.44 -28.75
CA TRP A 400 -9.98 26.31 -29.69
C TRP A 400 -10.91 26.56 -30.90
N TYR A 401 -12.09 27.14 -30.66
CA TYR A 401 -13.09 27.51 -31.66
C TYR A 401 -12.67 28.66 -32.59
N LYS A 402 -11.59 29.38 -32.28
CA LYS A 402 -10.99 30.42 -33.12
C LYS A 402 -9.69 29.95 -33.78
N GLY A 403 -9.48 28.63 -33.87
CA GLY A 403 -8.23 28.07 -34.40
C GLY A 403 -7.02 28.23 -33.45
N GLY A 404 -7.26 28.35 -32.14
CA GLY A 404 -6.20 28.57 -31.15
C GLY A 404 -5.06 27.55 -31.19
N TYR A 405 -5.34 26.29 -31.54
CA TYR A 405 -4.30 25.27 -31.73
C TYR A 405 -3.44 25.48 -32.98
N LEU A 406 -4.00 25.99 -34.09
CA LEU A 406 -3.23 26.34 -35.27
C LEU A 406 -2.25 27.47 -34.94
N ILE A 407 -2.73 28.50 -34.25
CA ILE A 407 -1.89 29.61 -33.76
C ILE A 407 -0.79 29.08 -32.82
N PHE A 408 -1.14 28.13 -31.95
CA PHE A 408 -0.16 27.52 -31.04
C PHE A 408 0.97 26.81 -31.78
N PHE A 409 0.66 25.89 -32.70
CA PHE A 409 1.67 25.09 -33.38
C PHE A 409 2.50 25.88 -34.38
N PHE A 410 1.88 26.79 -35.14
CA PHE A 410 2.55 27.47 -36.25
C PHE A 410 3.12 28.85 -35.88
N LYS A 411 2.68 29.47 -34.78
CA LYS A 411 3.14 30.82 -34.38
C LYS A 411 3.79 30.84 -33.00
N GLU A 412 3.07 30.39 -31.97
CA GLU A 412 3.55 30.51 -30.59
C GLU A 412 4.70 29.55 -30.26
N LEU A 413 4.60 28.29 -30.68
CA LEU A 413 5.63 27.28 -30.42
C LEU A 413 6.98 27.64 -31.09
N PRO A 414 7.03 28.05 -32.37
CA PRO A 414 8.26 28.55 -32.98
C PRO A 414 8.82 29.80 -32.29
N ARG A 415 7.95 30.76 -31.92
CA ARG A 415 8.36 31.99 -31.20
C ARG A 415 9.01 31.66 -29.86
N LEU A 416 8.37 30.83 -29.04
CA LEU A 416 8.89 30.41 -27.74
C LEU A 416 10.23 29.65 -27.86
N LYS A 417 10.39 28.82 -28.90
CA LYS A 417 11.66 28.12 -29.17
C LYS A 417 12.78 29.10 -29.52
N LYS A 418 12.50 30.13 -30.32
CA LYS A 418 13.48 31.20 -30.65
C LYS A 418 13.88 31.99 -29.40
N GLU A 419 12.90 32.42 -28.60
CA GLU A 419 13.16 33.15 -27.35
C GLU A 419 14.02 32.34 -26.37
N PHE A 420 13.77 31.03 -26.24
CA PHE A 420 14.57 30.17 -25.38
C PHE A 420 16.00 29.98 -25.90
N LYS A 421 16.20 29.83 -27.22
CA LYS A 421 17.54 29.73 -27.82
C LYS A 421 18.35 31.01 -27.60
N HIS A 422 17.75 32.18 -27.82
CA HIS A 422 18.44 33.46 -27.61
C HIS A 422 18.84 33.70 -26.15
N LYS A 423 18.04 33.26 -25.17
CA LYS A 423 18.36 33.42 -23.74
C LYS A 423 19.47 32.50 -23.22
N ASN A 424 19.81 31.42 -23.93
CA ASN A 424 20.88 30.48 -23.53
C ASN A 424 22.20 30.72 -24.30
N LEU A 425 22.24 31.73 -25.17
CA LEU A 425 23.41 32.10 -25.99
C LEU A 425 24.17 33.32 -25.44
N PHE A 426 23.75 33.87 -24.29
CA PHE A 426 24.36 35.01 -23.61
C PHE A 426 24.61 34.71 -22.14
#